data_AF-A0A9C9ES58-F1
#
_entry.id   AF-A0A9C9ES58-F1
#
_cell.length_a   1.000
_cell.length_b   1.000
_cell.length_c   1.000
_cell.angle_alpha   90.00
_cell.angle_beta   90.00
_cell.angle_gamma   90.00
#
_symmetry.space_group_name_H-M   'P 1'
#
loop_
_entity.id
_entity.type
_entity.pdbx_description
1 polymer ?
#
loop_
_entity_poly.entity_id
_entity_poly.type
_entity_poly.pdbx_seq_one_letter_code
_entity_poly.pdbx_strand_id
1 'polypeptide(L)'
;DVLSKTGDDYVLLDMRPIRGVSLKRRFPYIYENCLKWGYDITMEPIPVIPAAHYICGGVETNLNGRTSIERLYAVGEVAYTGMHGANRLASNSLLETFVMAKRASQDAIKLSKKVKNSNKTRVHIPTSKIPTQEKIVISHEWNSIRRVMTSYASMMRSDHRLNLADKYLALIGDILKVDYKKYAPSLDLVETFNLHHVACLIVKSALMRKESRGLHYNVDYPQQDDENFRKETVITSYEEE
;
A
#
# COMPACT_ATOMS: atom_id res chain seq x y z
N ASP A 1 0.19 10.24 -17.97
CA ASP A 1 0.65 8.88 -18.27
C ASP A 1 0.36 8.59 -19.75
N VAL A 2 1.25 7.88 -20.44
CA VAL A 2 1.13 7.58 -21.89
C VAL A 2 0.12 6.46 -22.09
N LEU A 3 0.22 5.39 -21.30
CA LEU A 3 -0.67 4.22 -21.37
C LEU A 3 -2.13 4.62 -21.18
N SER A 4 -2.40 5.49 -20.21
CA SER A 4 -3.76 5.94 -19.95
C SER A 4 -4.36 6.82 -21.05
N LYS A 5 -3.53 7.41 -21.91
CA LYS A 5 -3.97 8.20 -23.06
C LYS A 5 -4.10 7.36 -24.33
N THR A 6 -3.21 6.38 -24.53
CA THR A 6 -3.20 5.56 -25.74
C THR A 6 -4.07 4.31 -25.62
N GLY A 7 -4.30 3.81 -24.41
CA GLY A 7 -5.00 2.56 -24.16
C GLY A 7 -4.16 1.31 -24.44
N ASP A 8 -2.85 1.47 -24.66
CA ASP A 8 -1.94 0.34 -24.89
C ASP A 8 -1.72 -0.49 -23.62
N ASP A 9 -1.40 -1.77 -23.79
CA ASP A 9 -1.10 -2.68 -22.67
C ASP A 9 0.25 -2.38 -22.01
N TYR A 10 1.21 -1.83 -22.76
CA TYR A 10 2.56 -1.51 -22.31
C TYR A 10 3.22 -0.43 -23.17
N VAL A 11 4.29 0.18 -22.65
CA VAL A 11 5.21 1.02 -23.43
C VAL A 11 6.56 0.33 -23.56
N LEU A 12 7.35 0.73 -24.56
CA LEU A 12 8.68 0.20 -24.76
C LEU A 12 9.74 1.09 -24.11
N LEU A 13 10.62 0.48 -23.32
CA LEU A 13 11.81 1.11 -22.77
C LEU A 13 13.02 0.78 -23.65
N ASP A 14 13.53 1.78 -24.38
CA ASP A 14 14.67 1.63 -25.27
C ASP A 14 15.99 2.09 -24.62
N MET A 15 16.89 1.14 -24.34
CA MET A 15 18.21 1.41 -23.76
C MET A 15 19.33 1.47 -24.81
N ARG A 16 19.06 1.14 -26.08
CA ARG A 16 20.06 1.11 -27.17
C ARG A 16 20.75 2.48 -27.41
N PRO A 17 20.08 3.63 -27.22
CA PRO A 17 20.73 4.94 -27.37
C PRO A 17 21.80 5.25 -26.31
N ILE A 18 21.87 4.49 -25.21
CA ILE A 18 22.83 4.72 -24.12
C ILE A 18 24.24 4.32 -24.59
N ARG A 19 25.01 5.30 -25.07
CA ARG A 19 26.41 5.11 -25.51
C ARG A 19 27.40 5.23 -24.35
N GLY A 20 28.56 4.59 -24.49
CA GLY A 20 29.68 4.72 -23.54
C GLY A 20 29.51 4.01 -22.19
N VAL A 21 28.41 3.28 -21.99
CA VAL A 21 28.14 2.51 -20.77
C VAL A 21 27.90 1.05 -21.14
N SER A 22 28.65 0.13 -20.54
CA SER A 22 28.32 -1.29 -20.62
C SER A 22 27.12 -1.58 -19.72
N LEU A 23 25.93 -1.72 -20.33
CA LEU A 23 24.69 -2.04 -19.61
C LEU A 23 24.81 -3.36 -18.85
N LYS A 24 25.46 -4.38 -19.44
CA LYS A 24 25.73 -5.67 -18.82
C LYS A 24 26.55 -5.53 -17.53
N ARG A 25 27.54 -4.62 -17.51
CA ARG A 25 28.38 -4.37 -16.33
C ARG A 25 27.69 -3.50 -15.29
N ARG A 26 26.94 -2.48 -15.71
CA ARG A 26 26.30 -1.51 -14.79
C ARG A 26 25.02 -2.04 -14.17
N PHE A 27 24.25 -2.85 -14.90
CA PHE A 27 22.96 -3.41 -14.50
C PHE A 27 22.89 -4.92 -14.73
N PRO A 28 23.82 -5.72 -14.17
CA PRO A 28 23.92 -7.15 -14.46
C PRO A 28 22.63 -7.90 -14.12
N TYR A 29 22.02 -7.60 -12.97
CA TYR A 29 20.76 -8.22 -12.56
C TYR A 29 19.59 -7.93 -13.50
N ILE A 30 19.48 -6.70 -14.01
CA ILE A 30 18.41 -6.35 -14.97
C ILE A 30 18.66 -7.08 -16.28
N TYR A 31 19.90 -7.03 -16.79
CA TYR A 31 20.29 -7.70 -18.03
C TYR A 31 20.01 -9.20 -17.97
N GLU A 32 20.48 -9.89 -16.93
CA GLU A 32 20.29 -11.34 -16.77
C GLU A 32 18.82 -11.73 -16.65
N ASN A 33 18.02 -10.96 -15.91
CA ASN A 33 16.60 -11.26 -15.77
C ASN A 33 15.85 -11.04 -17.08
N CYS A 34 16.06 -9.93 -17.78
CA CYS A 34 15.46 -9.70 -19.09
C CYS A 34 15.85 -10.80 -20.08
N LEU A 35 17.12 -11.22 -20.08
CA LEU A 35 17.62 -12.25 -20.98
C LEU A 35 16.96 -13.63 -20.72
N LYS A 36 16.69 -13.98 -19.46
CA LYS A 36 15.93 -15.21 -19.11
C LYS A 36 14.52 -15.22 -19.71
N TRP A 37 13.92 -14.06 -19.89
CA TRP A 37 12.61 -13.89 -20.52
C TRP A 37 12.69 -13.67 -22.04
N GLY A 38 13.88 -13.81 -22.64
CA GLY A 38 14.10 -13.69 -24.07
C GLY A 38 14.39 -12.28 -24.57
N TYR A 39 14.56 -11.29 -23.69
CA TYR A 39 14.81 -9.90 -24.06
C TYR A 39 16.28 -9.51 -23.86
N ASP A 40 17.01 -9.21 -24.94
CA ASP A 40 18.32 -8.57 -24.84
C ASP A 40 18.17 -7.04 -24.84
N ILE A 41 18.23 -6.42 -23.65
CA ILE A 41 18.08 -4.97 -23.45
C ILE A 41 19.11 -4.12 -24.22
N THR A 42 20.18 -4.73 -24.75
CA THR A 42 21.19 -4.05 -25.57
C THR A 42 20.85 -4.03 -27.06
N MET A 43 19.92 -4.88 -27.49
CA MET A 43 19.58 -5.10 -28.91
C MET A 43 18.16 -4.67 -29.24
N GLU A 44 17.24 -4.75 -28.27
CA GLU A 44 15.82 -4.43 -28.45
C GLU A 44 15.22 -3.65 -27.26
N PRO A 45 14.20 -2.82 -27.51
CA PRO A 45 13.40 -2.22 -26.44
C PRO A 45 12.61 -3.29 -25.67
N ILE A 46 12.41 -3.08 -24.37
CA ILE A 46 11.65 -4.03 -23.53
C ILE A 46 10.27 -3.48 -23.15
N PRO A 47 9.22 -4.32 -23.08
CA PRO A 47 7.90 -3.90 -22.64
C PRO A 47 7.91 -3.61 -21.14
N VAL A 48 7.37 -2.46 -20.76
CA VAL A 48 7.25 -2.03 -19.35
C VAL A 48 5.87 -1.45 -19.06
N ILE A 49 5.42 -1.65 -17.83
CA ILE A 49 4.21 -1.03 -17.26
C ILE A 49 4.55 -0.38 -15.91
N PRO A 50 3.87 0.71 -15.54
CA PRO A 50 3.89 1.25 -14.18
C PRO A 50 3.42 0.19 -13.17
N ALA A 51 4.07 0.15 -12.01
CA ALA A 51 3.72 -0.74 -10.92
C ALA A 51 3.68 0.01 -9.59
N ALA A 52 2.83 -0.46 -8.67
CA ALA A 52 2.84 0.02 -7.30
C ALA A 52 4.23 -0.24 -6.67
N HIS A 53 4.80 0.79 -6.04
CA HIS A 53 6.20 0.75 -5.60
C HIS A 53 6.39 1.08 -4.12
N TYR A 54 5.66 2.07 -3.59
CA TYR A 54 5.86 2.54 -2.22
C TYR A 54 4.58 3.16 -1.65
N ILE A 55 4.33 2.94 -0.36
CA ILE A 55 3.20 3.50 0.38
C ILE A 55 3.67 4.71 1.20
N CYS A 56 3.18 5.91 0.88
CA CYS A 56 3.50 7.14 1.63
C CYS A 56 2.59 7.38 2.83
N GLY A 57 1.41 6.75 2.86
CA GLY A 57 0.51 6.77 4.01
C GLY A 57 0.85 5.67 5.02
N GLY A 58 0.06 5.55 6.09
CA GLY A 58 0.28 4.52 7.10
C GLY A 58 -0.34 4.90 8.43
N VAL A 59 0.03 4.16 9.46
CA VAL A 59 -0.34 4.46 10.85
C VAL A 59 0.35 5.74 11.28
N GLU A 60 -0.43 6.75 11.68
CA GLU A 60 0.13 8.01 12.19
C GLU A 60 1.03 7.76 13.40
N THR A 61 2.23 8.34 13.35
CA THR A 61 3.19 8.28 14.45
C THR A 61 3.85 9.60 14.72
N ASN A 62 4.24 9.81 15.99
CA ASN A 62 5.15 10.89 16.32
C ASN A 62 6.61 10.56 15.94
N LEU A 63 7.53 11.50 16.15
CA LEU A 63 8.95 11.32 15.81
C LEU A 63 9.71 10.25 16.64
N ASN A 64 9.04 9.61 17.60
CA ASN A 64 9.52 8.44 18.34
C ASN A 64 8.84 7.15 17.89
N GLY A 65 8.04 7.17 16.82
CA GLY A 65 7.32 6.00 16.30
C GLY A 65 6.12 5.57 17.14
N ARG A 66 5.69 6.38 18.13
CA ARG A 66 4.49 6.06 18.91
C ARG A 66 3.24 6.34 18.09
N THR A 67 2.33 5.38 18.10
CA THR A 67 0.96 5.56 17.58
C THR A 67 0.08 6.28 18.62
N SER A 68 -1.17 6.57 18.26
CA SER A 68 -2.20 7.02 19.21
C SER A 68 -2.59 5.96 20.23
N ILE A 69 -2.31 4.68 19.98
CA ILE A 69 -2.54 3.58 20.91
C ILE A 69 -1.33 3.43 21.83
N GLU A 70 -1.58 3.48 23.14
CA GLU A 70 -0.51 3.34 24.14
C GLU A 70 0.24 2.02 23.99
N ARG A 71 1.58 2.11 24.03
CA ARG A 71 2.52 0.98 23.92
C ARG A 71 2.51 0.29 22.55
N LEU A 72 1.84 0.85 21.55
CA LEU A 72 1.93 0.42 20.17
C LEU A 72 2.79 1.40 19.37
N TYR A 73 3.75 0.85 18.64
CA TYR A 73 4.67 1.59 17.78
C TYR A 73 4.53 1.11 16.34
N ALA A 74 4.74 2.03 15.39
CA ALA A 74 4.83 1.72 13.96
C ALA A 74 6.09 2.40 13.39
N VAL A 75 6.82 1.69 12.53
CA VAL A 75 8.07 2.19 11.92
C VAL A 75 8.23 1.65 10.50
N GLY A 76 8.90 2.42 9.63
CA GLY A 76 9.08 2.08 8.23
C GLY A 76 7.81 2.33 7.41
N GLU A 77 7.63 1.58 6.32
CA GLU A 77 6.58 1.82 5.31
C GLU A 77 5.14 1.64 5.83
N VAL A 78 4.96 1.01 6.99
CA VAL A 78 3.64 0.93 7.65
C VAL A 78 3.26 2.22 8.40
N ALA A 79 4.22 3.12 8.64
CA ALA A 79 4.02 4.33 9.43
C ALA A 79 3.90 5.58 8.56
N TYR A 80 3.04 6.49 8.98
CA TYR A 80 3.02 7.87 8.51
C TYR A 80 3.72 8.75 9.54
N THR A 81 4.93 9.21 9.22
CA THR A 81 5.76 10.10 10.07
C THR A 81 5.62 11.57 9.68
N GLY A 82 4.98 11.85 8.54
CA GLY A 82 4.97 13.16 7.87
C GLY A 82 6.15 13.42 6.93
N MET A 83 7.23 12.62 6.96
CA MET A 83 8.45 12.90 6.18
C MET A 83 8.23 12.88 4.65
N HIS A 84 7.35 12.02 4.16
CA HIS A 84 7.17 11.79 2.73
C HIS A 84 6.08 12.65 2.08
N GLY A 85 5.20 13.26 2.87
CA GLY A 85 4.08 14.07 2.37
C GLY A 85 3.28 13.35 1.28
N ALA A 86 2.96 14.06 0.20
CA ALA A 86 2.18 13.53 -0.92
C ALA A 86 3.01 12.77 -1.98
N ASN A 87 4.34 12.85 -1.93
CA ASN A 87 5.23 12.13 -2.84
C ASN A 87 6.61 11.93 -2.21
N ARG A 88 6.95 10.66 -1.97
CA ARG A 88 8.24 10.30 -1.39
C ARG A 88 9.39 10.63 -2.35
N LEU A 89 10.39 11.36 -1.85
CA LEU A 89 11.67 11.53 -2.55
C LEU A 89 12.50 10.24 -2.53
N ALA A 90 13.19 9.98 -3.64
CA ALA A 90 14.03 8.79 -3.80
C ALA A 90 15.10 8.68 -2.69
N SER A 91 15.48 7.45 -2.36
CA SER A 91 16.55 7.10 -1.39
C SER A 91 16.30 7.40 0.09
N ASN A 92 15.19 8.05 0.45
CA ASN A 92 14.96 8.43 1.86
C ASN A 92 14.29 7.36 2.75
N SER A 93 13.50 6.42 2.20
CA SER A 93 12.70 5.50 3.02
C SER A 93 13.51 4.55 3.89
N LEU A 94 14.63 4.03 3.37
CA LEU A 94 15.50 3.14 4.15
C LEU A 94 16.14 3.87 5.33
N LEU A 95 16.65 5.08 5.08
CA LEU A 95 17.27 5.89 6.13
C LEU A 95 16.25 6.32 7.18
N GLU A 96 15.05 6.75 6.75
CA GLU A 96 13.95 7.04 7.65
C GLU A 96 13.65 5.83 8.53
N THR A 97 13.50 4.63 7.93
CA THR A 97 13.22 3.39 8.66
C THR A 97 14.26 3.14 9.75
N PHE A 98 15.55 3.26 9.44
CA PHE A 98 16.63 3.07 10.42
C PHE A 98 16.58 4.10 11.55
N VAL A 99 16.39 5.38 11.23
CA VAL A 99 16.33 6.46 12.23
C VAL A 99 15.12 6.28 13.15
N MET A 100 13.95 6.00 12.58
CA MET A 100 12.71 5.81 13.33
C MET A 100 12.74 4.55 14.18
N ALA A 101 13.26 3.43 13.66
CA ALA A 101 13.44 2.20 14.43
C ALA A 101 14.37 2.39 15.65
N LYS A 102 15.47 3.15 15.49
CA LYS A 102 16.36 3.48 16.60
C LYS A 102 15.65 4.31 17.67
N ARG A 103 14.88 5.33 17.27
CA ARG A 103 14.12 6.16 18.23
C ARG A 103 13.03 5.36 18.93
N ALA A 104 12.24 4.62 18.18
CA ALA A 104 11.14 3.78 18.70
C ALA A 104 11.65 2.74 19.69
N SER A 105 12.76 2.05 19.40
CA SER A 105 13.35 1.07 20.31
C SER A 105 13.84 1.70 21.62
N GLN A 106 14.55 2.84 21.55
CA GLN A 106 15.01 3.56 22.75
C GLN A 106 13.85 4.03 23.62
N ASP A 107 12.78 4.49 22.98
CA ASP A 107 11.60 4.99 23.67
C ASP A 107 10.76 3.86 24.28
N ALA A 108 10.56 2.76 23.54
CA ALA A 108 9.90 1.56 24.03
C ALA A 108 10.63 0.95 25.24
N ILE A 109 11.96 0.93 25.25
CA ILE A 109 12.78 0.46 26.39
C ILE A 109 12.60 1.36 27.62
N LYS A 110 12.48 2.68 27.44
CA LYS A 110 12.22 3.60 28.56
C LYS A 110 10.80 3.42 29.11
N LEU A 111 9.82 3.22 28.23
CA LEU A 111 8.42 3.00 28.62
C LEU A 111 8.24 1.67 29.33
N SER A 112 8.86 0.58 28.85
CA SER A 112 8.70 -0.76 29.43
C SER A 112 9.11 -0.83 30.90
N LYS A 113 10.13 -0.06 31.31
CA LYS A 113 10.56 0.06 32.72
C LYS A 113 9.49 0.69 33.64
N LYS A 114 8.53 1.42 33.09
CA LYS A 114 7.46 2.10 33.84
C LYS A 114 6.17 1.28 33.92
N VAL A 115 5.99 0.29 33.05
CA VAL A 115 4.76 -0.53 33.00
C VAL A 115 4.82 -1.56 34.12
N LYS A 116 3.96 -1.40 35.14
CA LYS A 116 4.01 -2.24 36.35
C LYS A 116 3.10 -3.47 36.33
N ASN A 117 2.17 -3.60 35.38
CA ASN A 117 1.36 -4.80 35.14
C ASN A 117 0.59 -4.67 33.81
N SER A 118 0.39 -5.76 33.08
CA SER A 118 -0.56 -5.83 31.97
C SER A 118 -1.75 -6.69 32.38
N ASN A 119 -2.95 -6.12 32.31
CA ASN A 119 -4.16 -6.93 32.34
C ASN A 119 -4.17 -7.79 31.09
N LYS A 120 -4.12 -9.12 31.26
CA LYS A 120 -4.27 -10.06 30.15
C LYS A 120 -5.73 -10.10 29.77
N THR A 121 -6.13 -9.35 28.76
CA THR A 121 -7.43 -9.53 28.12
C THR A 121 -7.40 -10.81 27.30
N ARG A 122 -8.33 -11.72 27.56
CA ARG A 122 -8.53 -12.88 26.68
C ARG A 122 -9.32 -12.43 25.47
N VAL A 123 -8.74 -12.59 24.29
CA VAL A 123 -9.45 -12.43 23.01
C VAL A 123 -9.98 -13.79 22.60
N HIS A 124 -11.25 -13.86 22.22
CA HIS A 124 -11.80 -15.07 21.63
C HIS A 124 -11.22 -15.24 20.21
N ILE A 125 -10.57 -16.37 19.97
CA ILE A 125 -10.04 -16.73 18.66
C ILE A 125 -10.79 -18.00 18.22
N PRO A 126 -11.43 -18.00 17.06
CA PRO A 126 -12.07 -19.21 16.55
C PRO A 126 -11.05 -20.33 16.39
N THR A 127 -11.47 -21.58 16.60
CA THR A 127 -10.59 -22.76 16.54
C THR A 127 -10.86 -23.65 15.33
N SER A 128 -11.98 -23.43 14.64
CA SER A 128 -12.41 -24.21 13.48
C SER A 128 -11.50 -23.97 12.29
N LYS A 129 -10.94 -25.03 11.70
CA LYS A 129 -10.13 -24.92 10.48
C LYS A 129 -11.00 -24.57 9.28
N ILE A 130 -10.41 -23.82 8.35
CA ILE A 130 -11.02 -23.52 7.04
C ILE A 130 -11.05 -24.82 6.21
N PRO A 131 -12.23 -25.26 5.74
CA PRO A 131 -12.33 -26.38 4.81
C PRO A 131 -11.56 -26.12 3.51
N THR A 132 -11.03 -27.17 2.88
CA THR A 132 -10.23 -27.01 1.65
C THR A 132 -11.01 -26.33 0.53
N GLN A 133 -12.31 -26.60 0.40
CA GLN A 133 -13.16 -25.96 -0.61
C GLN A 133 -13.28 -24.45 -0.41
N GLU A 134 -13.37 -23.98 0.84
CA GLU A 134 -13.52 -22.55 1.17
C GLU A 134 -12.24 -21.75 0.96
N LYS A 135 -11.07 -22.39 0.95
CA LYS A 135 -9.79 -21.70 0.63
C LYS A 135 -9.79 -21.08 -0.77
N ILE A 136 -10.56 -21.65 -1.70
CA ILE A 136 -10.71 -21.14 -3.06
C ILE A 136 -11.34 -19.74 -3.01
N VAL A 137 -12.31 -19.52 -2.12
CA VAL A 137 -12.96 -18.21 -1.94
C VAL A 137 -11.94 -17.18 -1.48
N ILE A 138 -11.13 -17.48 -0.47
CA ILE A 138 -10.10 -16.56 0.04
C ILE A 138 -9.10 -16.18 -1.06
N SER A 139 -8.62 -17.15 -1.82
CA SER A 139 -7.70 -16.91 -2.94
C SER A 139 -8.35 -16.08 -4.06
N HIS A 140 -9.63 -16.33 -4.34
CA HIS A 140 -10.40 -15.54 -5.29
C HIS A 140 -10.54 -14.08 -4.83
N GLU A 141 -10.88 -13.85 -3.55
CA GLU A 141 -11.04 -12.50 -3.00
C GLU A 141 -9.72 -11.73 -2.98
N TRP A 142 -8.61 -12.39 -2.64
CA TRP A 142 -7.28 -11.78 -2.73
C TRP A 142 -6.98 -11.22 -4.14
N ASN A 143 -7.24 -12.03 -5.17
CA ASN A 143 -7.05 -11.62 -6.56
C ASN A 143 -8.05 -10.52 -6.98
N SER A 144 -9.27 -10.59 -6.49
CA SER A 144 -10.32 -9.61 -6.76
C SER A 144 -9.97 -8.24 -6.20
N ILE A 145 -9.47 -8.16 -4.95
CA ILE A 145 -9.00 -6.91 -4.35
C ILE A 145 -7.88 -6.29 -5.21
N ARG A 146 -6.89 -7.09 -5.62
CA ARG A 146 -5.79 -6.63 -6.46
C ARG A 146 -6.28 -6.07 -7.80
N ARG A 147 -7.23 -6.76 -8.45
CA ARG A 147 -7.85 -6.30 -9.71
C ARG A 147 -8.60 -4.98 -9.51
N VAL A 148 -9.44 -4.89 -8.49
CA VAL A 148 -10.18 -3.66 -8.14
C VAL A 148 -9.23 -2.49 -7.95
N MET A 149 -8.17 -2.66 -7.15
CA MET A 149 -7.21 -1.59 -6.89
C MET A 149 -6.42 -1.18 -8.15
N THR A 150 -6.05 -2.15 -9.00
CA THR A 150 -5.31 -1.89 -10.24
C THR A 150 -6.17 -1.16 -11.28
N SER A 151 -7.44 -1.55 -11.42
CA SER A 151 -8.36 -0.97 -12.41
C SER A 151 -8.89 0.41 -11.99
N TYR A 152 -9.12 0.63 -10.70
CA TYR A 152 -9.90 1.78 -10.24
C TYR A 152 -9.14 2.76 -9.33
N ALA A 153 -8.08 2.32 -8.64
CA ALA A 153 -7.34 3.12 -7.66
C ALA A 153 -5.86 3.34 -8.02
N SER A 154 -5.48 3.08 -9.27
CA SER A 154 -4.13 3.27 -9.82
C SER A 154 -3.75 4.76 -9.99
N MET A 155 -2.79 5.08 -10.86
CA MET A 155 -2.15 6.40 -10.98
C MET A 155 -3.12 7.54 -11.31
N MET A 156 -4.02 7.33 -12.29
CA MET A 156 -5.08 8.29 -12.58
C MET A 156 -6.37 7.81 -11.94
N ARG A 157 -6.99 8.65 -11.12
CA ARG A 157 -8.25 8.39 -10.44
C ARG A 157 -9.37 9.27 -11.01
N SER A 158 -10.59 8.89 -10.71
CA SER A 158 -11.82 9.65 -10.95
C SER A 158 -12.80 9.24 -9.86
N ASP A 159 -13.68 10.13 -9.45
CA ASP A 159 -14.74 9.84 -8.49
C ASP A 159 -15.57 8.64 -8.92
N HIS A 160 -15.93 8.54 -10.20
CA HIS A 160 -16.69 7.39 -10.72
C HIS A 160 -15.99 6.05 -10.43
N ARG A 161 -14.72 5.91 -10.84
CA ARG A 161 -13.93 4.69 -10.61
C ARG A 161 -13.70 4.41 -9.12
N LEU A 162 -13.41 5.42 -8.31
CA LEU A 162 -13.23 5.24 -6.87
C LEU A 162 -14.52 4.77 -6.18
N ASN A 163 -15.68 5.30 -6.58
CA ASN A 163 -16.97 4.82 -6.08
C ASN A 163 -17.28 3.38 -6.52
N LEU A 164 -16.87 2.97 -7.73
CA LEU A 164 -16.96 1.56 -8.13
C LEU A 164 -16.06 0.68 -7.25
N ALA A 165 -14.82 1.10 -7.00
CA ALA A 165 -13.89 0.38 -6.13
C ALA A 165 -14.47 0.18 -4.73
N ASP A 166 -15.03 1.24 -4.14
CA ASP A 166 -15.67 1.21 -2.83
C ASP A 166 -16.81 0.18 -2.77
N LYS A 167 -17.70 0.16 -3.78
CA LYS A 167 -18.78 -0.83 -3.88
C LYS A 167 -18.27 -2.26 -3.98
N TYR A 168 -17.27 -2.53 -4.82
CA TYR A 168 -16.68 -3.87 -4.92
C TYR A 168 -16.02 -4.28 -3.61
N LEU A 169 -15.24 -3.40 -2.98
CA LEU A 169 -14.59 -3.69 -1.71
C LEU A 169 -15.62 -3.92 -0.60
N ALA A 170 -16.75 -3.22 -0.57
CA ALA A 170 -17.82 -3.47 0.39
C ALA A 170 -18.35 -4.92 0.28
N LEU A 171 -18.64 -5.39 -0.94
CA LEU A 171 -19.09 -6.76 -1.19
C LEU A 171 -18.06 -7.81 -0.75
N ILE A 172 -16.79 -7.60 -1.10
CA ILE A 172 -15.69 -8.49 -0.69
C ILE A 172 -15.58 -8.52 0.84
N GLY A 173 -15.73 -7.36 1.48
CA GLY A 173 -15.66 -7.23 2.94
C GLY A 173 -16.74 -8.01 3.66
N ASP A 174 -17.96 -8.04 3.13
CA ASP A 174 -19.06 -8.80 3.72
C ASP A 174 -18.81 -10.31 3.65
N ILE A 175 -18.22 -10.80 2.56
CA ILE A 175 -17.78 -12.20 2.42
C ILE A 175 -16.69 -12.51 3.46
N LEU A 176 -15.62 -11.72 3.48
CA LEU A 176 -14.46 -11.99 4.34
C LEU A 176 -14.78 -11.90 5.84
N LYS A 177 -15.69 -11.01 6.25
CA LYS A 177 -16.12 -10.87 7.66
C LYS A 177 -16.76 -12.17 8.18
N VAL A 178 -17.51 -12.89 7.34
CA VAL A 178 -18.12 -14.17 7.72
C VAL A 178 -17.03 -15.19 8.04
N ASP A 179 -16.05 -15.33 7.14
CA ASP A 179 -14.96 -16.29 7.31
C ASP A 179 -14.04 -15.92 8.49
N TYR A 180 -13.71 -14.64 8.65
CA TYR A 180 -12.85 -14.14 9.73
C TYR A 180 -13.45 -14.38 11.12
N LYS A 181 -14.79 -14.31 11.26
CA LYS A 181 -15.48 -14.61 12.52
C LYS A 181 -15.63 -16.12 12.78
N LYS A 182 -15.66 -16.93 11.73
CA LYS A 182 -15.99 -18.36 11.79
C LYS A 182 -14.76 -19.24 11.96
N TYR A 183 -13.65 -18.92 11.30
CA TYR A 183 -12.51 -19.80 11.18
C TYR A 183 -11.28 -19.32 11.96
N ALA A 184 -10.46 -20.27 12.36
CA ALA A 184 -9.17 -20.03 12.98
C ALA A 184 -8.26 -19.24 12.03
N PRO A 185 -7.43 -18.32 12.55
CA PRO A 185 -6.50 -17.56 11.74
C PRO A 185 -5.59 -18.49 10.91
N SER A 186 -5.58 -18.25 9.60
CA SER A 186 -4.59 -18.76 8.67
C SER A 186 -3.86 -17.58 8.01
N LEU A 187 -2.68 -17.82 7.45
CA LEU A 187 -1.92 -16.79 6.75
C LEU A 187 -2.77 -16.16 5.64
N ASP A 188 -3.32 -16.98 4.74
CA ASP A 188 -4.12 -16.52 3.60
C ASP A 188 -5.33 -15.68 4.03
N LEU A 189 -6.04 -16.10 5.08
CA LEU A 189 -7.23 -15.39 5.57
C LEU A 189 -6.85 -14.03 6.16
N VAL A 190 -5.82 -13.99 7.03
CA VAL A 190 -5.39 -12.76 7.70
C VAL A 190 -4.78 -11.78 6.69
N GLU A 191 -3.97 -12.26 5.75
CA GLU A 191 -3.39 -11.40 4.71
C GLU A 191 -4.47 -10.83 3.80
N THR A 192 -5.43 -11.64 3.37
CA THR A 192 -6.55 -11.17 2.51
C THR A 192 -7.42 -10.16 3.24
N PHE A 193 -7.71 -10.39 4.53
CA PHE A 193 -8.49 -9.48 5.36
C PHE A 193 -7.76 -8.14 5.59
N ASN A 194 -6.45 -8.19 5.89
CA ASN A 194 -5.64 -6.99 6.05
C ASN A 194 -5.49 -6.21 4.73
N LEU A 195 -5.33 -6.92 3.60
CA LEU A 195 -5.26 -6.33 2.27
C LEU A 195 -6.55 -5.61 1.92
N HIS A 196 -7.70 -6.22 2.21
CA HIS A 196 -9.01 -5.61 2.06
C HIS A 196 -9.13 -4.31 2.88
N HIS A 197 -8.76 -4.34 4.15
CA HIS A 197 -8.80 -3.14 5.00
C HIS A 197 -7.94 -2.01 4.48
N VAL A 198 -6.70 -2.30 4.08
CA VAL A 198 -5.80 -1.30 3.50
C VAL A 198 -6.37 -0.74 2.20
N ALA A 199 -6.95 -1.58 1.34
CA ALA A 199 -7.61 -1.15 0.11
C ALA A 199 -8.76 -0.18 0.39
N CYS A 200 -9.64 -0.51 1.34
CA CYS A 200 -10.74 0.38 1.76
C CYS A 200 -10.22 1.72 2.28
N LEU A 201 -9.18 1.73 3.11
CA LEU A 201 -8.59 2.97 3.63
C LEU A 201 -8.02 3.85 2.51
N ILE A 202 -7.34 3.24 1.53
CA ILE A 202 -6.80 3.97 0.37
C ILE A 202 -7.94 4.58 -0.45
N VAL A 203 -9.00 3.81 -0.75
CA VAL A 203 -10.14 4.29 -1.54
C VAL A 203 -10.90 5.38 -0.79
N LYS A 204 -11.21 5.19 0.50
CA LYS A 204 -11.86 6.22 1.34
C LYS A 204 -11.04 7.51 1.37
N SER A 205 -9.72 7.41 1.59
CA SER A 205 -8.82 8.57 1.58
C SER A 205 -8.80 9.29 0.24
N ALA A 206 -8.77 8.54 -0.86
CA ALA A 206 -8.78 9.09 -2.22
C ALA A 206 -10.12 9.77 -2.55
N LEU A 207 -11.25 9.21 -2.11
CA LEU A 207 -12.59 9.81 -2.28
C LEU A 207 -12.75 11.10 -1.49
N MET A 208 -12.21 11.17 -0.28
CA MET A 208 -12.26 12.37 0.57
C MET A 208 -11.42 13.53 0.00
N ARG A 209 -10.38 13.25 -0.79
CA ARG A 209 -9.44 14.26 -1.30
C ARG A 209 -9.83 14.75 -2.69
N LYS A 210 -10.55 15.88 -2.73
CA LYS A 210 -11.05 16.55 -3.94
C LYS A 210 -10.04 17.55 -4.53
N GLU A 211 -8.80 17.11 -4.68
CA GLU A 211 -7.71 17.83 -5.32
C GLU A 211 -6.75 16.84 -6.00
N SER A 212 -5.75 17.36 -6.70
CA SER A 212 -4.60 16.59 -7.16
C SER A 212 -3.30 17.12 -6.54
N ARG A 213 -2.60 16.25 -5.80
CA ARG A 213 -1.36 16.57 -5.08
C ARG A 213 -0.43 15.36 -5.04
N GLY A 214 0.81 15.54 -5.50
CA GLY A 214 1.83 14.49 -5.49
C GLY A 214 1.41 13.23 -6.24
N LEU A 215 1.38 12.08 -5.55
CA LEU A 215 0.97 10.79 -6.10
C LEU A 215 -0.56 10.61 -6.18
N HIS A 216 -1.34 11.55 -5.65
CA HIS A 216 -2.79 11.56 -5.80
C HIS A 216 -3.19 12.47 -6.95
N TYR A 217 -3.57 11.86 -8.06
CA TYR A 217 -4.10 12.56 -9.22
C TYR A 217 -5.52 12.10 -9.53
N ASN A 218 -6.48 12.99 -9.35
CA ASN A 218 -7.90 12.78 -9.67
C ASN A 218 -8.28 13.69 -10.85
N VAL A 219 -8.72 13.10 -11.96
CA VAL A 219 -9.05 13.84 -13.19
C VAL A 219 -10.23 14.80 -13.01
N ASP A 220 -11.11 14.52 -12.06
CA ASP A 220 -12.27 15.38 -11.75
C ASP A 220 -11.85 16.62 -10.93
N TYR A 221 -10.65 16.57 -10.30
CA TYR A 221 -10.06 17.64 -9.50
C TYR A 221 -8.56 17.80 -9.85
N PRO A 222 -8.23 18.28 -11.06
CA PRO A 222 -6.87 18.24 -11.57
C PRO A 222 -5.90 19.23 -10.91
N GLN A 223 -6.43 20.21 -10.17
CA GLN A 223 -5.64 21.26 -9.52
C GLN A 223 -5.34 20.91 -8.06
N GLN A 224 -4.23 21.45 -7.57
CA GLN A 224 -3.92 21.46 -6.15
C GLN A 224 -4.77 22.54 -5.46
N ASP A 225 -5.34 22.22 -4.29
CA ASP A 225 -6.19 23.14 -3.52
C ASP A 225 -5.60 23.31 -2.11
N ASP A 226 -4.82 24.38 -1.94
CA ASP A 226 -4.18 24.67 -0.67
C ASP A 226 -5.13 25.28 0.38
N GLU A 227 -6.29 25.78 -0.03
CA GLU A 227 -7.26 26.39 0.89
C GLU A 227 -8.00 25.30 1.68
N ASN A 228 -8.44 24.24 0.99
CA ASN A 228 -9.27 23.19 1.60
C ASN A 228 -8.48 21.93 1.97
N PHE A 229 -7.40 21.62 1.25
CA PHE A 229 -6.73 20.32 1.31
C PHE A 229 -5.23 20.38 1.64
N ARG A 230 -4.69 21.53 2.09
CA ARG A 230 -3.34 21.61 2.68
C ARG A 230 -3.29 21.03 4.10
N LYS A 231 -3.71 19.78 4.23
CA LYS A 231 -3.79 19.00 5.46
C LYS A 231 -3.77 17.51 5.15
N GLU A 232 -3.42 16.72 6.15
CA GLU A 232 -3.46 15.28 6.09
C GLU A 232 -4.91 14.77 6.03
N THR A 233 -5.11 13.62 5.37
CA THR A 233 -6.37 12.88 5.49
C THR A 233 -6.19 11.87 6.61
N VAL A 234 -6.85 12.10 7.74
CA VAL A 234 -6.84 11.18 8.89
C VAL A 234 -8.12 10.36 8.87
N ILE A 235 -7.99 9.03 8.90
CA ILE A 235 -9.12 8.11 8.98
C ILE A 235 -9.02 7.35 10.30
N THR A 236 -10.02 7.54 11.15
CA THR A 236 -10.16 6.81 12.41
C THR A 236 -11.34 5.85 12.32
N SER A 237 -11.23 4.69 12.96
CA SER A 237 -12.35 3.75 13.11
C SER A 237 -13.38 4.18 14.16
N TYR A 238 -13.19 5.35 14.81
CA TYR A 238 -14.09 5.92 15.82
C TYR A 238 -15.20 6.77 15.19
N GLU A 239 -15.83 6.29 14.11
CA GLU A 239 -17.15 6.76 13.72
C GLU A 239 -18.15 5.79 14.37
N GLU A 240 -18.85 6.31 15.39
CA GLU A 240 -19.82 5.70 16.31
C GLU A 240 -20.66 4.54 15.73
N GLU A 241 -20.60 3.39 16.40
CA GLU A 241 -21.81 2.56 16.65
C GLU A 241 -22.47 3.05 17.95
#